data_AF-L8H6G9-F1
#
_entry.id   AF-L8H6G9-F1
#
_cell.length_a   1.000
_cell.length_b   1.000
_cell.length_c   1.000
_cell.angle_alpha   90.00
_cell.angle_beta   90.00
_cell.angle_gamma   90.00
#
_symmetry.space_group_name_H-M   'P 1'
#
loop_
_entity.id
_entity.type
_entity.pdbx_description
1 polymer ?
#
loop_
_entity_poly.entity_id
_entity_poly.type
_entity_poly.pdbx_seq_one_letter_code
_entity_poly.pdbx_strand_id
1 'polypeptide(L)'
;MEGEQELGMLEVESSDRAQELLSVFSKVRDRLHHEGGITALPLDFPIRELNHDSYMGITYTLHGNWKEVGRRRVAHENVVESIGIRLRYQNSRKCYDLNTLLATLLHEFAHAITRGEMLNGHTEEGRRCRGWHDIAHTDEFYANFALILEKAEALDIFTLPGDARSKFTKKNLIKYDKIDSQVADLNGEAEGEEEDASLPRFLQSEVKSGGRQEEADDVRPARPQAEEPLRLTLSRNGQRKMVVLSPRNMDALAKLVKQKFRVKAHKVTDTKGRPIVDADLLQLAQDATLNIA
;
A
#
# COMPACT_ATOMS: atom_id res chain seq x y z
N MET A 1 -30.05 12.26 28.69
CA MET A 1 -30.08 12.68 27.27
C MET A 1 -28.78 13.43 26.98
N GLU A 2 -27.66 12.72 26.98
CA GLU A 2 -26.31 13.31 26.78
C GLU A 2 -25.44 12.38 25.92
N GLY A 3 -26.03 11.79 24.87
CA GLY A 3 -25.34 10.81 24.01
C GLY A 3 -25.39 11.10 22.51
N GLU A 4 -26.02 12.21 22.08
CA GLU A 4 -26.21 12.52 20.65
C GLU A 4 -25.28 13.63 20.12
N GLN A 5 -24.57 14.35 20.99
CA GLN A 5 -23.67 15.43 20.54
C GLN A 5 -22.27 14.95 20.11
N GLU A 6 -21.81 13.78 20.56
CA GLU A 6 -20.47 13.27 20.24
C GLU A 6 -20.37 12.63 18.84
N LEU A 7 -21.50 12.14 18.30
CA LEU A 7 -21.56 11.53 16.96
C LEU A 7 -21.39 12.56 15.83
N GLY A 8 -21.84 13.80 16.02
CA GLY A 8 -21.77 14.85 15.00
C GLY A 8 -20.38 15.44 14.81
N MET A 9 -19.53 15.46 15.83
CA MET A 9 -18.16 15.99 15.71
C MET A 9 -17.21 15.00 15.02
N LEU A 10 -17.42 13.69 15.21
CA LEU A 10 -16.57 12.64 14.62
C LEU A 10 -16.78 12.44 13.11
N GLU A 11 -17.97 12.76 12.57
CA GLU A 11 -18.22 12.68 11.12
C GLU A 11 -17.54 13.82 10.35
N VAL A 12 -17.36 14.98 10.98
CA VAL A 12 -16.75 16.17 10.35
C VAL A 12 -15.23 15.99 10.17
N GLU A 13 -14.51 15.52 11.20
CA GLU A 13 -13.06 15.29 11.11
C GLU A 13 -12.68 14.20 10.09
N SER A 14 -13.55 13.21 9.94
CA SER A 14 -13.38 12.13 8.97
C SER A 14 -13.44 12.63 7.51
N SER A 15 -14.22 13.68 7.25
CA SER A 15 -14.37 14.29 5.92
C SER A 15 -13.14 15.11 5.52
N ASP A 16 -12.56 15.87 6.44
CA ASP A 16 -11.44 16.78 6.13
C ASP A 16 -10.18 16.02 5.70
N ARG A 17 -9.84 14.93 6.42
CA ARG A 17 -8.69 14.08 6.06
C ARG A 17 -8.88 13.38 4.70
N ALA A 18 -10.10 12.97 4.38
CA ALA A 18 -10.40 12.36 3.09
C ALA A 18 -10.18 13.36 1.94
N GLN A 19 -10.65 14.60 2.11
CA GLN A 19 -10.44 15.67 1.13
C GLN A 19 -8.95 16.01 0.96
N GLU A 20 -8.18 16.02 2.04
CA GLU A 20 -6.73 16.22 1.99
C GLU A 20 -6.04 15.12 1.15
N LEU A 21 -6.37 13.85 1.40
CA LEU A 21 -5.83 12.72 0.63
C LEU A 21 -6.20 12.79 -0.85
N LEU A 22 -7.44 13.11 -1.19
CA LEU A 22 -7.89 13.25 -2.58
C LEU A 22 -7.20 14.44 -3.29
N SER A 23 -6.93 15.52 -2.55
CA SER A 23 -6.12 16.65 -3.04
C SER A 23 -4.69 16.22 -3.34
N VAL A 24 -4.08 15.43 -2.45
CA VAL A 24 -2.75 14.83 -2.67
C VAL A 24 -2.74 13.95 -3.92
N PHE A 25 -3.76 13.10 -4.13
CA PHE A 25 -3.85 12.24 -5.31
C PHE A 25 -3.95 13.04 -6.61
N SER A 26 -4.70 14.15 -6.59
CA SER A 26 -4.80 15.06 -7.73
C SER A 26 -3.45 15.69 -8.05
N LYS A 27 -2.70 16.14 -7.03
CA LYS A 27 -1.33 16.65 -7.21
C LYS A 27 -0.37 15.59 -7.76
N VAL A 28 -0.46 14.35 -7.27
CA VAL A 28 0.37 13.25 -7.79
C VAL A 28 0.13 13.03 -9.28
N ARG A 29 -1.14 13.02 -9.72
CA ARG A 29 -1.51 12.95 -11.14
C ARG A 29 -0.90 14.08 -11.94
N ASP A 30 -1.06 15.31 -11.47
CA ASP A 30 -0.59 16.51 -12.17
C ASP A 30 0.94 16.49 -12.31
N ARG A 31 1.67 16.07 -11.27
CA ARG A 31 3.13 15.91 -11.32
C ARG A 31 3.55 14.80 -12.28
N LEU A 32 2.89 13.65 -12.29
CA LEU A 32 3.18 12.57 -13.25
C LEU A 32 2.95 13.03 -14.69
N HIS A 33 1.91 13.82 -14.93
CA HIS A 33 1.62 14.38 -16.25
C HIS A 33 2.68 15.42 -16.66
N HIS A 34 2.91 16.46 -15.84
CA HIS A 34 3.74 17.61 -16.20
C HIS A 34 5.25 17.36 -16.01
N GLU A 35 5.67 16.85 -14.84
CA GLU A 35 7.08 16.61 -14.53
C GLU A 35 7.52 15.22 -15.00
N GLY A 36 6.66 14.21 -14.85
CA GLY A 36 6.92 12.84 -15.28
C GLY A 36 6.85 12.65 -16.81
N GLY A 37 6.16 13.55 -17.50
CA GLY A 37 5.98 13.54 -18.95
C GLY A 37 4.97 12.50 -19.44
N ILE A 38 4.08 12.00 -18.58
CA ILE A 38 3.02 11.05 -18.97
C ILE A 38 1.83 11.82 -19.53
N THR A 39 2.00 12.41 -20.72
CA THR A 39 0.96 13.25 -21.35
C THR A 39 -0.31 12.47 -21.72
N ALA A 40 -0.22 11.13 -21.76
CA ALA A 40 -1.37 10.26 -21.99
C ALA A 40 -2.31 10.18 -20.77
N LEU A 41 -1.84 10.53 -19.57
CA LEU A 41 -2.65 10.54 -18.35
C LEU A 41 -3.58 11.77 -18.35
N PRO A 42 -4.91 11.62 -18.49
CA PRO A 42 -5.80 12.76 -18.55
C PRO A 42 -5.86 13.51 -17.21
N LEU A 43 -6.18 14.80 -17.24
CA LEU A 43 -6.27 15.66 -16.05
C LEU A 43 -7.71 16.07 -15.70
N ASP A 44 -8.66 15.73 -16.56
CA ASP A 44 -10.04 16.22 -16.58
C ASP A 44 -11.04 15.28 -15.89
N PHE A 45 -10.58 14.19 -15.28
CA PHE A 45 -11.42 13.32 -14.46
C PHE A 45 -11.23 13.58 -12.95
N PRO A 46 -12.28 13.44 -12.12
CA PRO A 46 -12.16 13.52 -10.68
C PRO A 46 -11.59 12.22 -10.08
N ILE A 47 -10.82 12.37 -9.00
CA ILE A 47 -10.45 11.28 -8.09
C ILE A 47 -11.36 11.38 -6.86
N ARG A 48 -12.02 10.29 -6.48
CA ARG A 48 -13.07 10.28 -5.45
C ARG A 48 -12.85 9.14 -4.47
N GLU A 49 -13.43 9.28 -3.27
CA GLU A 49 -13.53 8.16 -2.33
C GLU A 49 -14.49 7.10 -2.87
N LEU A 50 -14.06 5.85 -2.82
CA LEU A 50 -14.83 4.69 -3.28
C LEU A 50 -15.59 4.06 -2.11
N ASN A 51 -16.93 4.08 -2.20
CA ASN A 51 -17.84 3.38 -1.29
C ASN A 51 -18.28 2.05 -1.90
N HIS A 52 -17.34 1.16 -2.19
CA HIS A 52 -17.63 -0.16 -2.76
C HIS A 52 -16.81 -1.22 -2.04
N ASP A 53 -17.42 -2.37 -1.75
CA ASP A 53 -16.85 -3.38 -0.86
C ASP A 53 -15.87 -4.35 -1.53
N SER A 54 -15.92 -4.49 -2.86
CA SER A 54 -15.11 -5.50 -3.57
C SER A 54 -13.74 -5.02 -4.07
N TYR A 55 -13.48 -3.72 -4.11
CA TYR A 55 -12.25 -3.19 -4.73
C TYR A 55 -11.60 -2.08 -3.90
N MET A 56 -10.27 -2.04 -3.89
CA MET A 56 -9.49 -0.96 -3.27
C MET A 56 -9.38 0.26 -4.20
N GLY A 57 -9.27 0.02 -5.50
CA GLY A 57 -9.28 1.03 -6.55
C GLY A 57 -10.20 0.61 -7.69
N ILE A 58 -10.71 1.58 -8.43
CA ILE A 58 -11.41 1.33 -9.69
C ILE A 58 -11.31 2.56 -10.60
N THR A 59 -11.06 2.29 -11.88
CA THR A 59 -11.10 3.29 -12.94
C THR A 59 -12.38 3.13 -13.74
N TYR A 60 -13.26 4.13 -13.69
CA TYR A 60 -14.49 4.16 -14.48
C TYR A 60 -14.16 4.71 -15.87
N THR A 61 -14.26 3.87 -16.89
CA THR A 61 -13.94 4.23 -18.27
C THR A 61 -15.14 3.95 -19.17
N LEU A 62 -15.47 4.91 -20.03
CA LEU A 62 -16.35 4.69 -21.17
C LEU A 62 -15.52 4.29 -22.38
N HIS A 63 -15.78 3.08 -22.86
CA HIS A 63 -15.16 2.54 -24.07
C HIS A 63 -16.01 2.89 -25.29
N GLY A 64 -15.47 3.73 -26.16
CA GLY A 64 -16.05 4.06 -27.45
C GLY A 64 -15.45 3.20 -28.57
N ASN A 65 -16.25 2.90 -29.60
CA ASN A 65 -15.82 2.32 -30.87
C ASN A 65 -14.91 1.09 -30.73
N TRP A 66 -15.50 -0.08 -30.49
CA TRP A 66 -14.78 -1.34 -30.45
C TRP A 66 -14.35 -1.81 -31.83
N LYS A 67 -13.06 -2.13 -31.99
CA LYS A 67 -12.51 -2.75 -33.20
C LYS A 67 -12.14 -4.20 -32.94
N GLU A 68 -12.69 -5.10 -33.75
CA GLU A 68 -12.36 -6.52 -33.67
C GLU A 68 -11.04 -6.83 -34.41
N VAL A 69 -10.12 -7.50 -33.71
CA VAL A 69 -8.81 -7.93 -34.21
C VAL A 69 -8.60 -9.39 -33.81
N GLY A 70 -8.96 -10.30 -34.71
CA GLY A 70 -8.91 -11.74 -34.45
C GLY A 70 -9.87 -12.14 -33.33
N ARG A 71 -9.35 -12.65 -32.21
CA ARG A 71 -10.16 -13.03 -31.03
C ARG A 71 -10.33 -11.91 -30.01
N ARG A 72 -9.81 -10.72 -30.29
CA ARG A 72 -9.84 -9.57 -29.38
C ARG A 72 -10.73 -8.47 -29.91
N ARG A 73 -11.34 -7.71 -29.01
CA ARG A 73 -11.90 -6.39 -29.30
C ARG A 73 -11.09 -5.36 -28.53
N VAL A 74 -10.65 -4.32 -29.22
CA VAL A 74 -9.87 -3.23 -28.63
C VAL A 74 -10.68 -1.95 -28.77
N ALA A 75 -10.86 -1.23 -27.67
CA ALA A 75 -11.50 0.08 -27.67
C ALA A 75 -10.60 1.09 -28.39
N HIS A 76 -11.15 1.82 -29.36
CA HIS A 76 -10.42 2.87 -30.06
C HIS A 76 -10.41 4.18 -29.26
N GLU A 77 -11.45 4.40 -28.47
CA GLU A 77 -11.63 5.56 -27.62
C GLU A 77 -11.82 5.11 -26.18
N ASN A 78 -11.07 5.72 -25.27
CA ASN A 78 -11.21 5.55 -23.83
C ASN A 78 -11.41 6.93 -23.22
N VAL A 79 -12.56 7.16 -22.60
CA VAL A 79 -12.83 8.35 -21.81
C VAL A 79 -12.88 7.94 -20.35
N VAL A 80 -11.94 8.44 -19.56
CA VAL A 80 -11.92 8.19 -18.12
C VAL A 80 -12.93 9.12 -17.46
N GLU A 81 -13.96 8.57 -16.82
CA GLU A 81 -14.99 9.35 -16.15
C GLU A 81 -14.58 9.73 -14.73
N SER A 82 -13.92 8.82 -14.01
CA SER A 82 -13.40 9.04 -12.66
C SER A 82 -12.51 7.89 -12.21
N ILE A 83 -11.70 8.15 -11.18
CA ILE A 83 -11.00 7.12 -10.42
C ILE A 83 -11.55 7.12 -9.00
N GLY A 84 -11.96 5.95 -8.51
CA GLY A 84 -12.37 5.73 -7.14
C GLY A 84 -11.27 5.02 -6.35
N ILE A 85 -10.90 5.55 -5.18
CA ILE A 85 -9.97 4.90 -4.24
C ILE A 85 -10.65 4.72 -2.89
N ARG A 86 -10.60 3.51 -2.35
CA ARG A 86 -11.10 3.23 -1.01
C ARG A 86 -10.08 3.70 0.02
N LEU A 87 -10.46 4.69 0.82
CA LEU A 87 -9.54 5.27 1.82
C LEU A 87 -9.47 4.45 3.11
N ARG A 88 -10.51 3.64 3.39
CA ARG A 88 -10.70 2.95 4.67
C ARG A 88 -10.92 1.45 4.53
N TYR A 89 -10.59 0.70 5.56
CA TYR A 89 -10.90 -0.73 5.65
C TYR A 89 -12.43 -0.93 5.64
N GLN A 90 -12.87 -2.05 5.07
CA GLN A 90 -14.30 -2.39 5.05
C GLN A 90 -14.85 -2.45 6.49
N ASN A 91 -16.00 -1.83 6.72
CA ASN A 91 -16.65 -1.76 8.03
C ASN A 91 -15.77 -1.16 9.15
N SER A 92 -14.78 -0.34 8.80
CA SER A 92 -13.86 0.25 9.77
C SER A 92 -13.62 1.73 9.46
N ARG A 93 -13.41 2.51 10.51
CA ARG A 93 -13.00 3.92 10.38
C ARG A 93 -11.50 4.06 10.08
N LYS A 94 -10.72 2.99 10.22
CA LYS A 94 -9.27 2.99 10.00
C LYS A 94 -8.97 3.25 8.53
N CYS A 95 -8.10 4.21 8.26
CA CYS A 95 -7.58 4.47 6.92
C CYS A 95 -6.47 3.46 6.56
N TYR A 96 -6.33 3.17 5.28
CA TYR A 96 -5.11 2.55 4.78
C TYR A 96 -3.93 3.51 4.95
N ASP A 97 -2.72 2.95 5.06
CA ASP A 97 -1.52 3.76 5.05
C ASP A 97 -1.33 4.40 3.67
N LEU A 98 -0.61 5.52 3.63
CA LEU A 98 -0.45 6.30 2.41
C LEU A 98 0.30 5.54 1.32
N ASN A 99 1.25 4.64 1.66
CA ASN A 99 1.96 3.88 0.63
C ASN A 99 1.01 2.91 -0.09
N THR A 100 0.13 2.24 0.65
CA THR A 100 -0.91 1.40 0.08
C THR A 100 -1.84 2.21 -0.82
N LEU A 101 -2.32 3.37 -0.35
CA LEU A 101 -3.20 4.23 -1.15
C LEU A 101 -2.53 4.75 -2.42
N LEU A 102 -1.24 5.13 -2.35
CA LEU A 102 -0.47 5.55 -3.51
C LEU A 102 -0.25 4.40 -4.48
N ALA A 103 0.06 3.20 -4.00
CA ALA A 103 0.23 2.02 -4.87
C ALA A 103 -1.04 1.75 -5.68
N THR A 104 -2.20 1.77 -5.03
CA THR A 104 -3.50 1.60 -5.70
C THR A 104 -3.80 2.76 -6.65
N LEU A 105 -3.53 4.01 -6.26
CA LEU A 105 -3.73 5.14 -7.16
C LEU A 105 -2.89 5.01 -8.45
N LEU A 106 -1.62 4.62 -8.33
CA LEU A 106 -0.72 4.43 -9.47
C LEU A 106 -1.16 3.25 -10.34
N HIS A 107 -1.75 2.21 -9.75
CA HIS A 107 -2.41 1.12 -10.47
C HIS A 107 -3.58 1.64 -11.31
N GLU A 108 -4.47 2.43 -10.71
CA GLU A 108 -5.62 3.00 -11.43
C GLU A 108 -5.21 4.00 -12.53
N PHE A 109 -4.13 4.77 -12.33
CA PHE A 109 -3.58 5.57 -13.44
C PHE A 109 -3.10 4.71 -14.61
N ALA A 110 -2.61 3.49 -14.37
CA ALA A 110 -2.26 2.59 -15.45
C ALA A 110 -3.50 2.14 -16.23
N HIS A 111 -4.62 1.86 -15.55
CA HIS A 111 -5.90 1.63 -16.22
C HIS A 111 -6.37 2.85 -17.02
N ALA A 112 -6.22 4.06 -16.47
CA ALA A 112 -6.65 5.30 -17.12
C ALA A 112 -5.97 5.55 -18.49
N ILE A 113 -4.76 5.02 -18.71
CA ILE A 113 -4.01 5.17 -19.97
C ILE A 113 -3.93 3.89 -20.80
N THR A 114 -4.55 2.79 -20.35
CA THR A 114 -4.58 1.52 -21.07
C THR A 114 -5.87 1.36 -21.83
N ARG A 115 -5.81 0.86 -23.07
CA ARG A 115 -7.02 0.65 -23.88
C ARG A 115 -7.85 -0.50 -23.33
N GLY A 116 -9.17 -0.36 -23.41
CA GLY A 116 -10.08 -1.46 -23.07
C GLY A 116 -9.89 -2.62 -24.05
N GLU A 117 -9.72 -3.83 -23.54
CA GLU A 117 -9.63 -5.05 -24.34
C GLU A 117 -10.65 -6.09 -23.88
N MET A 118 -11.28 -6.78 -24.83
CA MET A 118 -12.11 -7.96 -24.58
C MET A 118 -11.57 -9.19 -25.32
N LEU A 119 -11.70 -10.37 -24.72
CA LEU A 119 -11.40 -11.66 -25.33
C LEU A 119 -12.68 -12.46 -25.61
N ASN A 120 -12.79 -13.03 -26.81
CA ASN A 120 -13.89 -13.93 -27.14
C ASN A 120 -13.57 -15.37 -26.73
N GLY A 121 -14.49 -15.96 -25.97
CA GLY A 121 -14.54 -17.41 -25.74
C GLY A 121 -13.59 -17.94 -24.67
N HIS A 122 -12.70 -17.10 -24.12
CA HIS A 122 -11.81 -17.45 -23.02
C HIS A 122 -11.69 -16.29 -22.04
N THR A 123 -11.55 -16.60 -20.75
CA THR A 123 -11.17 -15.64 -19.72
C THR A 123 -9.67 -15.40 -19.77
N GLU A 124 -9.20 -14.38 -19.04
CA GLU A 124 -7.76 -14.12 -18.86
C GLU A 124 -7.00 -15.31 -18.27
N GLU A 125 -7.66 -16.08 -17.40
CA GLU A 125 -7.13 -17.33 -16.83
C GLU A 125 -7.15 -18.52 -17.80
N GLY A 126 -7.56 -18.32 -19.05
CA GLY A 126 -7.64 -19.37 -20.08
C GLY A 126 -8.84 -20.30 -19.95
N ARG A 127 -9.81 -20.00 -19.07
CA ARG A 127 -11.03 -20.81 -18.96
C ARG A 127 -11.95 -20.51 -20.14
N ARG A 128 -12.52 -21.54 -20.77
CA ARG A 128 -13.53 -21.33 -21.82
C ARG A 128 -14.79 -20.71 -21.23
N CYS A 129 -15.26 -19.66 -21.87
CA CYS A 129 -16.48 -18.95 -21.52
C CYS A 129 -17.27 -18.60 -22.78
N ARG A 130 -18.52 -18.19 -22.65
CA ARG A 130 -19.36 -17.80 -23.79
C ARG A 130 -19.41 -16.28 -23.87
N GLY A 131 -19.02 -15.74 -25.02
CA GLY A 131 -19.11 -14.31 -25.32
C GLY A 131 -17.78 -13.58 -25.17
N TRP A 132 -17.90 -12.25 -25.16
CA TRP A 132 -16.78 -11.33 -24.98
C TRP A 132 -16.63 -11.01 -23.50
N HIS A 133 -15.39 -11.04 -23.01
CA HIS A 133 -15.05 -10.79 -21.62
C HIS A 133 -13.93 -9.78 -21.53
N ASP A 134 -14.06 -8.81 -20.63
CA ASP A 134 -13.03 -7.81 -20.40
C ASP A 134 -11.73 -8.45 -19.87
N ILE A 135 -10.60 -7.90 -20.31
CA ILE A 135 -9.27 -8.26 -19.83
C ILE A 135 -8.73 -7.03 -19.10
N ALA A 136 -8.62 -7.10 -17.78
CA ALA A 136 -8.19 -5.96 -16.98
C ALA A 136 -6.68 -5.71 -17.14
N HIS A 137 -5.86 -6.77 -17.15
CA HIS A 137 -4.40 -6.65 -17.00
C HIS A 137 -3.63 -7.20 -18.22
N THR A 138 -3.81 -6.52 -19.36
CA THR A 138 -3.12 -6.85 -20.62
C THR A 138 -1.60 -6.61 -20.57
N ASP A 139 -0.88 -6.99 -21.63
CA ASP A 139 0.54 -6.60 -21.78
C ASP A 139 0.73 -5.08 -21.82
N GLU A 140 -0.21 -4.36 -22.47
CA GLU A 140 -0.21 -2.90 -22.52
C GLU A 140 -0.41 -2.30 -21.12
N PHE A 141 -1.31 -2.87 -20.31
CA PHE A 141 -1.48 -2.48 -18.91
C PHE A 141 -0.16 -2.55 -18.13
N TYR A 142 0.55 -3.68 -18.16
CA TYR A 142 1.79 -3.82 -17.39
C TYR A 142 2.92 -2.94 -17.91
N ALA A 143 2.94 -2.62 -19.21
CA ALA A 143 3.87 -1.64 -19.76
C ALA A 143 3.59 -0.22 -19.24
N ASN A 144 2.32 0.18 -19.21
CA ASN A 144 1.88 1.46 -18.67
C ASN A 144 2.09 1.54 -17.15
N PHE A 145 1.85 0.45 -16.42
CA PHE A 145 2.07 0.39 -14.98
C PHE A 145 3.56 0.51 -14.63
N ALA A 146 4.43 -0.17 -15.39
CA ALA A 146 5.88 0.01 -15.26
C ALA A 146 6.29 1.48 -15.48
N LEU A 147 5.81 2.10 -16.57
CA LEU A 147 6.10 3.50 -16.89
C LEU A 147 5.68 4.44 -15.75
N ILE A 148 4.46 4.28 -15.22
CA ILE A 148 3.96 5.12 -14.13
C ILE A 148 4.81 4.97 -12.88
N LEU A 149 5.14 3.73 -12.48
CA LEU A 149 5.95 3.49 -11.29
C LEU A 149 7.38 4.03 -11.44
N GLU A 150 7.99 3.89 -12.63
CA GLU A 150 9.31 4.47 -12.93
C GLU A 150 9.31 5.99 -12.78
N LYS A 151 8.27 6.67 -13.30
CA LYS A 151 8.13 8.12 -13.16
C LYS A 151 7.81 8.55 -11.74
N ALA A 152 6.96 7.82 -11.04
CA ALA A 152 6.66 8.07 -9.64
C ALA A 152 7.92 7.98 -8.77
N GLU A 153 8.78 6.99 -9.02
CA GLU A 153 10.04 6.85 -8.30
C GLU A 153 11.03 7.97 -8.63
N ALA A 154 11.17 8.35 -9.90
CA ALA A 154 12.02 9.46 -10.31
C ALA A 154 11.60 10.82 -9.69
N LEU A 155 10.32 10.97 -9.35
CA LEU A 155 9.74 12.16 -8.72
C LEU A 155 9.67 12.08 -7.18
N ASP A 156 10.24 11.03 -6.58
CA ASP A 156 10.19 10.75 -5.13
C ASP A 156 8.75 10.65 -4.59
N ILE A 157 7.82 10.17 -5.41
CA ILE A 157 6.40 9.98 -5.05
C ILE A 157 6.20 8.62 -4.39
N PHE A 158 6.71 7.57 -5.02
CA PHE A 158 6.55 6.19 -4.58
C PHE A 158 7.74 5.36 -5.03
N THR A 159 8.28 4.52 -4.14
CA THR A 159 9.41 3.64 -4.46
C THR A 159 8.99 2.19 -4.28
N LEU A 160 9.09 1.41 -5.36
CA LEU A 160 8.85 -0.03 -5.29
C LEU A 160 10.09 -0.73 -4.70
N PRO A 161 9.93 -1.58 -3.66
CA PRO A 161 11.07 -2.30 -3.09
C PRO A 161 11.64 -3.32 -4.08
N GLY A 162 12.96 -3.45 -4.14
CA GLY A 162 13.63 -4.48 -4.95
C GLY A 162 14.78 -3.97 -5.81
N ASP A 163 15.35 -4.88 -6.60
CA ASP A 163 16.45 -4.55 -7.53
C ASP A 163 15.95 -3.66 -8.67
N ALA A 164 16.62 -2.52 -8.84
CA ALA A 164 16.35 -1.52 -9.88
C ALA A 164 16.24 -2.11 -11.29
N ARG A 165 16.96 -3.22 -11.58
CA ARG A 165 16.94 -3.84 -12.92
C ARG A 165 15.71 -4.70 -13.20
N SER A 166 15.03 -5.18 -12.17
CA SER A 166 13.99 -6.21 -12.34
C SER A 166 12.63 -5.84 -11.75
N LYS A 167 12.57 -4.81 -10.90
CA LYS A 167 11.34 -4.47 -10.17
C LYS A 167 10.16 -4.07 -11.06
N PHE A 168 10.42 -3.45 -12.22
CA PHE A 168 9.39 -3.06 -13.19
C PHE A 168 9.11 -4.11 -14.28
N THR A 169 9.64 -5.32 -14.15
CA THR A 169 9.31 -6.40 -15.08
C THR A 169 7.87 -6.87 -14.85
N LYS A 170 7.15 -7.20 -15.93
CA LYS A 170 5.77 -7.76 -15.87
C LYS A 170 5.64 -8.86 -14.82
N LYS A 171 6.61 -9.79 -14.76
CA LYS A 171 6.62 -10.90 -13.79
C LYS A 171 6.58 -10.42 -12.33
N ASN A 172 7.27 -9.34 -12.00
CA ASN A 172 7.26 -8.78 -10.65
C ASN A 172 6.03 -7.92 -10.42
N LEU A 173 5.60 -7.12 -11.40
CA LEU A 173 4.38 -6.33 -11.29
C LEU A 173 3.12 -7.18 -11.06
N ILE A 174 3.00 -8.35 -11.72
CA ILE A 174 1.91 -9.32 -11.45
C ILE A 174 1.85 -9.74 -9.96
N LYS A 175 3.00 -9.78 -9.27
CA LYS A 175 3.01 -10.14 -7.84
C LYS A 175 2.49 -8.99 -6.98
N TYR A 176 2.83 -7.75 -7.34
CA TYR A 176 2.37 -6.56 -6.62
C TYR A 176 0.89 -6.31 -6.81
N ASP A 177 0.40 -6.47 -8.04
CA ASP A 177 -1.01 -6.41 -8.41
C ASP A 177 -1.89 -7.34 -7.53
N LYS A 178 -1.41 -8.57 -7.26
CA LYS A 178 -2.08 -9.52 -6.37
C LYS A 178 -2.09 -9.11 -4.90
N ILE A 179 -1.18 -8.25 -4.47
CA ILE A 179 -1.14 -7.77 -3.07
C ILE A 179 -2.29 -6.80 -2.85
N ASP A 180 -2.53 -5.87 -3.78
CA ASP A 180 -3.69 -4.96 -3.73
C ASP A 180 -5.01 -5.72 -3.65
N SER A 181 -5.12 -6.85 -4.37
CA SER A 181 -6.30 -7.73 -4.29
C SER A 181 -6.48 -8.40 -2.92
N GLN A 182 -5.38 -8.76 -2.24
CA GLN A 182 -5.44 -9.48 -0.96
C GLN A 182 -5.60 -8.55 0.25
N VAL A 183 -5.13 -7.30 0.16
CA VAL A 183 -5.33 -6.31 1.23
C VAL A 183 -6.82 -5.96 1.37
N ALA A 184 -7.58 -5.97 0.26
CA ALA A 184 -9.03 -5.79 0.29
C ALA A 184 -9.78 -6.89 1.05
N ASP A 185 -9.24 -8.11 1.10
CA ASP A 185 -9.89 -9.29 1.72
C ASP A 185 -9.57 -9.46 3.22
N LEU A 186 -8.56 -8.76 3.75
CA LEU A 186 -8.16 -8.87 5.16
C LEU A 186 -9.10 -8.05 6.07
N ASN A 187 -10.26 -8.65 6.34
CA ASN A 187 -11.14 -8.27 7.43
C ASN A 187 -10.41 -8.34 8.80
N GLY A 188 -10.14 -7.18 9.41
CA GLY A 188 -10.46 -6.98 10.83
C GLY A 188 -9.47 -7.33 11.94
N GLU A 189 -8.19 -7.66 11.70
CA GLU A 189 -7.26 -7.96 12.83
C GLU A 189 -5.91 -7.21 12.81
N ALA A 190 -5.80 -6.07 12.11
CA ALA A 190 -4.60 -5.23 12.21
C ALA A 190 -4.65 -4.32 13.45
N GLU A 191 -4.55 -4.93 14.65
CA GLU A 191 -4.11 -4.24 15.88
C GLU A 191 -2.61 -3.94 15.73
N GLY A 192 -2.32 -2.80 15.09
CA GLY A 192 -1.01 -2.17 15.06
C GLY A 192 -1.23 -0.70 15.39
N GLU A 193 -0.51 -0.24 16.42
CA GLU A 193 -0.42 1.15 16.84
C GLU A 193 -0.21 2.06 15.61
N GLU A 194 -0.91 3.19 15.57
CA GLU A 194 -0.74 4.21 14.53
C GLU A 194 0.72 4.69 14.55
N GLU A 195 1.57 4.14 13.69
CA GLU A 195 2.77 4.86 13.28
C GLU A 195 2.29 6.13 12.57
N ASP A 196 2.61 7.27 13.18
CA ASP A 196 2.42 8.62 12.66
C ASP A 196 3.01 8.69 11.25
N ALA A 197 2.15 8.47 10.25
CA ALA A 197 2.53 8.39 8.85
C ALA A 197 2.88 9.79 8.36
N SER A 198 4.10 10.23 8.67
CA SER A 198 4.63 11.49 8.20
C SER A 198 4.47 11.57 6.69
N LEU A 199 3.80 12.62 6.20
CA LEU A 199 3.60 12.84 4.77
C LEU A 199 4.93 12.71 4.01
N PRO A 200 4.95 12.15 2.80
CA PRO A 200 6.12 12.08 1.94
C PRO A 200 6.84 13.41 1.86
N ARG A 201 8.17 13.36 1.79
CA ARG A 201 9.05 14.53 1.91
C ARG A 201 8.70 15.65 0.92
N PHE A 202 8.19 15.30 -0.26
CA PHE A 202 7.75 16.25 -1.28
C PHE A 202 6.46 17.01 -0.91
N LEU A 203 5.57 16.43 -0.10
CA LEU A 203 4.39 17.12 0.42
C LEU A 203 4.75 18.05 1.58
N GLN A 204 5.80 17.71 2.35
CA GLN A 204 6.26 18.52 3.48
C GLN A 204 6.82 19.90 3.05
N SER A 205 7.33 20.04 1.82
CA SER A 205 7.85 21.32 1.31
C SER A 205 6.75 22.32 0.94
N GLU A 206 5.58 21.86 0.52
CA GLU A 206 4.50 22.75 0.08
C GLU A 206 3.62 23.24 1.24
N VAL A 207 3.40 22.41 2.27
CA VAL A 207 2.61 22.79 3.46
C VAL A 207 3.25 23.97 4.21
N LYS A 208 4.57 24.16 4.10
CA LYS A 208 5.28 25.29 4.72
C LYS A 208 5.11 26.63 4.00
N SER A 209 4.41 26.69 2.87
CA SER A 209 4.26 27.93 2.09
C SER A 209 2.98 28.73 2.37
N GLY A 210 2.05 28.19 3.19
CA GLY A 210 0.84 28.90 3.62
C GLY A 210 0.77 29.03 5.14
N GLY A 211 1.00 30.24 5.66
CA GLY A 211 0.77 30.56 7.07
C GLY A 211 2.05 30.73 7.90
N ARG A 212 2.61 31.94 7.85
CA ARG A 212 3.58 32.41 8.85
C ARG A 212 2.78 32.91 10.05
N GLN A 213 2.67 32.09 11.08
CA GLN A 213 2.42 32.55 12.44
C GLN A 213 3.60 32.10 13.30
N GLU A 214 4.36 33.08 13.74
CA GLU A 214 5.36 32.93 14.79
C GLU A 214 4.62 32.60 16.08
N GLU A 215 4.80 31.38 16.60
CA GLU A 215 4.53 31.10 18.01
C GLU A 215 5.71 30.37 18.65
N ALA A 216 5.83 30.68 19.93
CA ALA A 216 6.96 30.58 20.84
C ALA A 216 7.60 29.20 20.96
N ASP A 217 8.85 29.24 21.43
CA ASP A 217 9.64 28.12 21.94
C ASP A 217 8.83 27.24 22.89
N ASP A 218 8.23 26.18 22.34
CA ASP A 218 7.69 25.07 23.10
C ASP A 218 8.77 23.97 23.18
N VAL A 219 9.16 23.66 24.42
CA VAL A 219 10.16 22.67 24.76
C VAL A 219 9.61 21.31 24.36
N ARG A 220 9.89 20.90 23.12
CA ARG A 220 9.55 19.56 22.62
C ARG A 220 10.15 18.52 23.55
N PRO A 221 9.36 17.58 24.10
CA PRO A 221 9.90 16.44 24.80
C PRO A 221 10.84 15.69 23.85
N ALA A 222 12.00 15.29 24.37
CA ALA A 222 13.00 14.55 23.61
C ALA A 222 12.32 13.38 22.89
N ARG A 223 12.41 13.36 21.55
CA ARG A 223 11.97 12.21 20.76
C ARG A 223 12.57 10.95 21.39
N PRO A 224 11.77 9.91 21.71
CA PRO A 224 12.33 8.64 22.12
C PRO A 224 13.28 8.21 21.02
N GLN A 225 14.54 7.98 21.38
CA GLN A 225 15.55 7.54 20.43
C GLN A 225 15.03 6.23 19.81
N ALA A 226 14.77 6.25 18.50
CA ALA A 226 14.26 5.09 17.79
C ALA A 226 15.19 3.90 18.07
N GLU A 227 14.67 2.90 18.78
CA GLU A 227 15.46 1.73 19.17
C GLU A 227 15.94 1.03 17.91
N GLU A 228 17.27 0.88 17.77
CA GLU A 228 17.83 0.20 16.60
C GLU A 228 17.28 -1.24 16.51
N PRO A 229 16.93 -1.74 15.32
CA PRO A 229 16.42 -3.11 15.17
C PRO A 229 17.47 -4.15 15.60
N LEU A 230 17.02 -5.23 16.25
CA LEU A 230 17.90 -6.30 16.75
C LEU A 230 17.87 -7.53 15.84
N ARG A 231 19.00 -7.90 15.25
CA ARG A 231 19.14 -9.14 14.47
C ARG A 231 19.40 -10.31 15.41
N LEU A 232 18.60 -11.37 15.30
CA LEU A 232 18.65 -12.56 16.15
C LEU A 232 18.68 -13.84 15.30
N THR A 233 19.24 -14.91 15.85
CA THR A 233 19.11 -16.28 15.31
C THR A 233 18.21 -17.11 16.22
N LEU A 234 17.08 -17.58 15.71
CA LEU A 234 16.16 -18.46 16.42
C LEU A 234 16.44 -19.92 16.07
N SER A 235 16.57 -20.78 17.08
CA SER A 235 16.89 -22.20 16.95
C SER A 235 15.78 -23.07 17.54
N ARG A 236 15.27 -24.06 16.78
CA ARG A 236 14.27 -25.04 17.23
C ARG A 236 14.51 -26.38 16.55
N ASN A 237 14.65 -27.47 17.33
CA ASN A 237 14.82 -28.84 16.80
C ASN A 237 15.91 -28.94 15.71
N GLY A 238 17.05 -28.28 15.92
CA GLY A 238 18.16 -28.25 14.95
C GLY A 238 18.00 -27.27 13.78
N GLN A 239 16.81 -26.70 13.56
CA GLN A 239 16.59 -25.66 12.56
C GLN A 239 16.97 -24.29 13.10
N ARG A 240 17.70 -23.49 12.30
CA ARG A 240 18.09 -22.11 12.63
C ARG A 240 17.51 -21.12 11.62
N LYS A 241 16.94 -20.02 12.10
CA LYS A 241 16.35 -18.95 11.27
C LYS A 241 16.77 -17.60 11.79
N MET A 242 17.34 -16.77 10.92
CA MET A 242 17.67 -15.38 11.23
C MET A 242 16.40 -14.52 11.14
N VAL A 243 16.21 -13.64 12.12
CA VAL A 243 15.10 -12.69 12.19
C VAL A 243 15.60 -11.31 12.62
N VAL A 244 14.84 -10.28 12.30
CA VAL A 244 15.06 -8.92 12.81
C VAL A 244 13.87 -8.59 13.70
N LEU A 245 14.16 -8.22 14.94
CA LEU A 245 13.19 -7.90 15.98
C LEU A 245 13.08 -6.38 16.12
N SER A 246 11.89 -5.86 15.84
CA SER A 246 11.50 -4.46 16.00
C SER A 246 9.98 -4.41 16.17
N PRO A 247 9.43 -3.95 17.31
CA PRO A 247 10.11 -3.49 18.53
C PRO A 247 10.78 -4.62 19.35
N ARG A 248 11.72 -4.28 20.25
CA ARG A 248 12.50 -5.23 21.06
C ARG A 248 11.73 -5.78 22.29
N ASN A 249 10.57 -6.39 22.06
CA ASN A 249 9.74 -6.97 23.12
C ASN A 249 9.34 -8.44 22.84
N MET A 250 8.86 -9.12 23.88
CA MET A 250 8.49 -10.54 23.86
C MET A 250 7.26 -10.81 22.97
N ASP A 251 6.36 -9.84 22.81
CA ASP A 251 5.19 -9.98 21.94
C ASP A 251 5.57 -10.01 20.46
N ALA A 252 6.44 -9.10 20.03
CA ALA A 252 7.00 -9.09 18.68
C ALA A 252 7.82 -10.37 18.42
N LEU A 253 8.60 -10.82 19.42
CA LEU A 253 9.34 -12.06 19.33
C LEU A 253 8.41 -13.28 19.18
N ALA A 254 7.32 -13.35 19.94
CA ALA A 254 6.33 -14.42 19.87
C ALA A 254 5.65 -14.47 18.48
N LYS A 255 5.31 -13.31 17.90
CA LYS A 255 4.79 -13.19 16.53
C LYS A 255 5.78 -13.76 15.51
N LEU A 256 7.07 -13.41 15.62
CA LEU A 256 8.14 -13.92 14.74
C LEU A 256 8.34 -15.43 14.88
N VAL A 257 8.29 -15.97 16.11
CA VAL A 257 8.38 -17.42 16.33
C VAL A 257 7.21 -18.15 15.66
N LYS A 258 5.98 -17.65 15.85
CA LYS A 258 4.78 -18.20 15.19
C LYS A 258 4.91 -18.14 13.67
N GLN A 259 5.38 -17.03 13.11
CA GLN A 259 5.57 -16.88 11.67
C GLN A 259 6.63 -17.85 11.11
N LYS A 260 7.79 -17.95 11.76
CA LYS A 260 8.94 -18.71 11.23
C LYS A 260 8.83 -20.21 11.50
N PHE A 261 8.28 -20.63 12.63
CA PHE A 261 8.22 -22.04 13.01
C PHE A 261 6.80 -22.61 13.00
N ARG A 262 5.77 -21.80 12.75
CA ARG A 262 4.34 -22.20 12.75
C ARG A 262 3.87 -22.82 14.07
N VAL A 263 4.42 -22.35 15.19
CA VAL A 263 4.17 -22.86 16.54
C VAL A 263 4.02 -21.70 17.52
N LYS A 264 3.22 -21.88 18.57
CA LYS A 264 3.21 -20.96 19.71
C LYS A 264 4.43 -21.28 20.58
N ALA A 265 5.28 -20.28 20.83
CA ALA A 265 6.43 -20.45 21.70
C ALA A 265 5.94 -20.56 23.15
N HIS A 266 6.23 -21.68 23.83
CA HIS A 266 5.92 -21.80 25.26
C HIS A 266 7.08 -21.33 26.13
N LYS A 267 8.31 -21.38 25.61
CA LYS A 267 9.51 -20.95 26.33
C LYS A 267 10.61 -20.57 25.35
N VAL A 268 11.17 -19.38 25.53
CA VAL A 268 12.37 -18.90 24.83
C VAL A 268 13.52 -18.87 25.82
N THR A 269 14.65 -19.47 25.47
CA THR A 269 15.85 -19.48 26.31
C THR A 269 17.08 -19.03 25.54
N ASP A 270 18.12 -18.62 26.25
CA ASP A 270 19.44 -18.41 25.65
C ASP A 270 20.13 -19.76 25.29
N THR A 271 21.39 -19.68 24.89
CA THR A 271 22.25 -20.86 24.60
C THR A 271 22.63 -21.67 25.85
N LYS A 272 22.46 -21.10 27.04
CA LYS A 272 22.72 -21.75 28.33
C LYS A 272 21.46 -22.33 28.96
N GLY A 273 20.29 -22.19 28.31
CA GLY A 273 19.00 -22.67 28.80
C GLY A 273 18.30 -21.72 29.78
N ARG A 274 18.82 -20.50 29.99
CA ARG A 274 18.19 -19.48 30.83
C ARG A 274 16.97 -18.89 30.11
N PRO A 275 15.80 -18.78 30.76
CA PRO A 275 14.65 -18.07 30.19
C PRO A 275 15.01 -16.62 29.87
N ILE A 276 14.49 -16.12 28.74
CA ILE A 276 14.62 -14.72 28.30
C ILE A 276 13.35 -13.96 28.70
N VAL A 277 13.53 -12.75 29.24
CA VAL A 277 12.45 -11.78 29.53
C VAL A 277 12.66 -10.48 28.73
N ASP A 278 11.67 -9.57 28.72
CA ASP A 278 11.74 -8.30 27.95
C ASP A 278 13.02 -7.49 28.23
N ALA A 279 13.41 -7.37 29.51
CA ALA A 279 14.62 -6.64 29.88
C ALA A 279 15.91 -7.24 29.29
N ASP A 280 15.93 -8.54 29.02
CA ASP A 280 17.08 -9.20 28.41
C ASP A 280 17.17 -8.86 26.92
N LEU A 281 16.04 -8.71 26.22
CA LEU A 281 16.01 -8.39 24.78
C LEU A 281 16.67 -7.04 24.48
N LEU A 282 16.59 -6.09 25.40
CA LEU A 282 17.25 -4.79 25.29
C LEU A 282 18.78 -4.91 25.38
N GLN A 283 19.29 -5.93 26.07
CA GLN A 283 20.73 -6.13 26.34
C GLN A 283 21.38 -7.17 25.44
N LEU A 284 20.61 -7.92 24.64
CA LEU A 284 21.15 -8.90 23.72
C LEU A 284 22.03 -8.25 22.65
N ALA A 285 23.18 -8.87 22.39
CA ALA A 285 24.03 -8.48 21.28
C ALA A 285 23.38 -8.81 19.93
N GLN A 286 23.77 -8.07 18.89
CA GLN A 286 23.44 -8.41 17.50
C GLN A 286 23.89 -9.86 17.21
N ASP A 287 23.07 -10.59 16.46
CA ASP A 287 23.25 -12.00 16.13
C ASP A 287 23.19 -13.00 17.29
N ALA A 288 22.68 -12.58 18.46
CA ALA A 288 22.45 -13.51 19.57
C ALA A 288 21.54 -14.68 19.14
N THR A 289 21.86 -15.88 19.62
CA THR A 289 21.10 -17.10 19.34
C THR A 289 20.18 -17.43 20.50
N LEU A 290 18.89 -17.59 20.21
CA LEU A 290 17.87 -18.00 21.15
C LEU A 290 17.32 -19.38 20.77
N ASN A 291 17.05 -20.21 21.77
CA ASN A 291 16.45 -21.53 21.63
C ASN A 291 14.95 -21.46 21.95
N ILE A 292 14.14 -22.11 21.12
CA ILE A 292 12.68 -22.18 21.25
C ILE A 292 12.31 -23.61 21.61
N ALA A 293 11.59 -23.79 22.71
CA ALA A 293 10.93 -25.04 23.08
C ALA A 293 9.52 -25.15 22.44
#